data_AF-A0A535TYP9-F1
#
_entry.id   AF-A0A535TYP9-F1
#
_cell.length_a   1.000
_cell.length_b   1.000
_cell.length_c   1.000
_cell.angle_alpha   90.00
_cell.angle_beta   90.00
_cell.angle_gamma   90.00
#
_symmetry.space_group_name_H-M   'P 1'
#
loop_
_entity.id
_entity.type
_entity.pdbx_description
1 polymer ?
#
loop_
_entity_poly.entity_id
_entity_poly.type
_entity_poly.pdbx_seq_one_letter_code
_entity_poly.pdbx_strand_id
1 'polypeptide(L)'
;MLDYEASRERYQNQAEFYIASLHLCGNTGTYVDSPRHRYRDGVDLASLPLERLADLPTIVIDASRAGRAISGDAFRTLDLGGRAILFRTDFSKHWGTPAYFTDNPFLTADAAELLVSKQPAFVGIDSLNIDDTGDPSRPAHTKLLGASIPICEHMTNLKALPSSGARLHAVPIAWVGGGTFPVRAYALVDG
;
A
#
# COMPACT_ATOMS: atom_id res chain seq x y z
N MET A 1 -1.76 23.15 -18.38
CA MET A 1 -1.19 22.13 -19.28
C MET A 1 -0.50 22.87 -20.41
N LEU A 2 0.66 22.39 -20.86
CA LEU A 2 1.37 22.94 -22.02
C LEU A 2 1.47 21.81 -23.04
N ASP A 3 0.89 21.99 -24.22
CA ASP A 3 1.07 21.03 -25.32
C ASP A 3 2.30 21.38 -26.17
N TYR A 4 2.65 20.47 -27.09
CA TYR A 4 3.84 20.62 -27.92
C TYR A 4 3.81 21.92 -28.74
N GLU A 5 2.67 22.25 -29.35
CA GLU A 5 2.53 23.43 -30.20
C GLU A 5 2.69 24.73 -29.39
N ALA A 6 1.98 24.85 -28.27
CA ALA A 6 2.09 25.98 -27.37
C ALA A 6 3.48 26.11 -26.73
N SER A 7 4.22 25.01 -26.58
CA SER A 7 5.58 25.03 -26.05
C SER A 7 6.60 25.63 -27.03
N ARG A 8 6.44 25.43 -28.35
CA ARG A 8 7.42 25.85 -29.35
C ARG A 8 7.66 27.35 -29.35
N GLU A 9 6.60 28.14 -29.22
CA GLU A 9 6.71 29.61 -29.11
C GLU A 9 7.57 30.01 -27.91
N ARG A 10 7.31 29.40 -26.75
CA ARG A 10 8.06 29.65 -25.51
C ARG A 10 9.55 29.29 -25.64
N TYR A 11 9.89 28.29 -26.45
CA TYR A 11 11.25 27.82 -26.66
C TYR A 11 11.85 28.26 -28.01
N GLN A 12 11.29 29.29 -28.65
CA GLN A 12 11.80 29.86 -29.91
C GLN A 12 12.02 28.81 -31.01
N ASN A 13 11.15 27.79 -31.08
CA ASN A 13 11.25 26.65 -31.99
C ASN A 13 12.55 25.81 -31.87
N GLN A 14 13.31 25.96 -30.79
CA GLN A 14 14.52 25.17 -30.53
C GLN A 14 14.24 23.88 -29.73
N ALA A 15 13.10 23.82 -29.04
CA ALA A 15 12.64 22.65 -28.28
C ALA A 15 11.11 22.61 -28.23
N GLU A 16 10.57 21.44 -27.88
CA GLU A 16 9.15 21.24 -27.60
C GLU A 16 8.95 20.33 -26.38
N PHE A 17 7.91 20.60 -25.60
CA PHE A 17 7.60 19.89 -24.37
C PHE A 17 6.09 19.70 -24.22
N TYR A 18 5.70 18.57 -23.65
CA TYR A 18 4.36 18.34 -23.14
C TYR A 18 4.39 18.34 -21.61
N ILE A 19 3.64 19.26 -20.98
CA ILE A 19 3.54 19.37 -19.53
C ILE A 19 2.09 19.07 -19.12
N ALA A 20 1.89 17.87 -18.59
CA ALA A 20 0.61 17.42 -18.07
C ALA A 20 0.29 18.03 -16.70
N SER A 21 -1.00 18.04 -16.35
CA SER A 21 -1.48 18.23 -14.99
C SER A 21 -2.26 17.00 -14.58
N LEU A 22 -2.15 16.62 -13.31
CA LEU A 22 -2.84 15.46 -12.76
C LEU A 22 -3.70 15.90 -11.57
N HIS A 23 -4.98 15.53 -11.59
CA HIS A 23 -5.89 15.68 -10.46
C HIS A 23 -6.47 14.31 -10.13
N LEU A 24 -6.26 13.84 -8.91
CA LEU A 24 -6.65 12.52 -8.44
C LEU A 24 -6.93 12.53 -6.93
N CYS A 25 -7.70 11.55 -6.46
CA CYS A 25 -7.77 11.23 -5.03
C CYS A 25 -6.47 10.50 -4.62
N GLY A 26 -5.94 10.75 -3.42
CA GLY A 26 -4.71 10.09 -2.94
C GLY A 26 -4.82 8.56 -2.87
N ASN A 27 -6.01 8.05 -2.54
CA ASN A 27 -6.36 6.64 -2.50
C ASN A 27 -6.72 6.06 -3.90
N THR A 28 -5.95 6.39 -4.94
CA THR A 28 -6.19 5.90 -6.31
C THR A 28 -5.18 4.81 -6.69
N GLY A 29 -5.66 3.64 -7.13
CA GLY A 29 -4.76 2.55 -7.54
C GLY A 29 -3.99 1.96 -6.35
N THR A 30 -2.78 1.46 -6.58
CA THR A 30 -1.88 1.05 -5.48
C THR A 30 -1.31 2.30 -4.81
N TYR A 31 -1.55 2.47 -3.52
CA TYR A 31 -1.11 3.65 -2.74
C TYR A 31 -0.60 3.24 -1.37
N VAL A 32 0.10 4.18 -0.72
CA VAL A 32 0.52 4.04 0.68
C VAL A 32 -0.26 5.00 1.56
N ASP A 33 -0.75 4.50 2.70
CA ASP A 33 -1.29 5.30 3.78
C ASP A 33 -0.23 5.57 4.84
N SER A 34 -0.09 6.84 5.18
CA SER A 34 0.68 7.30 6.35
C SER A 34 -0.22 7.41 7.58
N PRO A 35 0.34 7.51 8.80
CA PRO A 35 -0.44 7.75 10.01
C PRO A 35 -1.39 8.95 9.91
N ARG A 36 -1.01 9.99 9.16
CA ARG A 36 -1.85 11.17 8.89
C ARG A 36 -3.18 10.86 8.22
N HIS A 37 -3.29 9.75 7.47
CA HIS A 37 -4.56 9.34 6.86
C HIS A 37 -5.65 9.12 7.92
N ARG A 38 -5.27 8.61 9.10
CA ARG A 38 -6.20 8.32 10.21
C ARG A 38 -6.15 9.34 11.33
N TYR A 39 -4.97 9.88 11.64
CA TYR A 39 -4.72 10.72 12.80
C TYR A 39 -4.28 12.12 12.37
N ARG A 40 -4.98 13.16 12.85
CA ARG A 40 -4.73 14.56 12.47
C ARG A 40 -3.29 15.01 12.73
N ASP A 41 -2.67 14.49 13.79
CA ASP A 41 -1.29 14.80 14.18
C ASP A 41 -0.31 13.69 13.79
N GLY A 42 -0.77 12.73 12.98
CA GLY A 42 0.05 11.66 12.46
C GLY A 42 1.14 12.16 11.50
N VAL A 43 2.19 11.36 11.40
CA VAL A 43 3.28 11.50 10.41
C VAL A 43 2.68 11.46 9.01
N ASP A 44 3.07 12.41 8.17
CA ASP A 44 2.67 12.50 6.76
C ASP A 44 3.63 11.72 5.85
N LEU A 45 3.31 11.64 4.56
CA LEU A 45 4.12 10.90 3.58
C LEU A 45 5.55 11.45 3.44
N ALA A 46 5.75 12.76 3.58
CA ALA A 46 7.09 13.36 3.52
C ALA A 46 7.97 13.02 4.73
N SER A 47 7.35 12.73 5.87
CA SER A 47 8.02 12.47 7.15
C SER A 47 8.08 10.99 7.50
N LEU A 48 7.53 10.10 6.66
CA LEU A 48 7.68 8.66 6.85
C LEU A 48 9.16 8.27 6.65
N PRO A 49 9.74 7.48 7.59
CA PRO A 49 11.10 7.01 7.45
C PRO A 49 11.23 6.07 6.25
N LEU A 50 12.27 6.28 5.42
CA LEU A 50 12.48 5.50 4.19
C LEU A 50 12.75 4.02 4.48
N GLU A 51 13.32 3.69 5.63
CA GLU A 51 13.50 2.32 6.09
C GLU A 51 12.18 1.57 6.35
N ARG A 52 11.03 2.26 6.30
CA ARG A 52 9.68 1.65 6.32
C ARG A 52 9.02 1.58 4.95
N LEU A 53 9.70 2.00 3.88
CA LEU A 53 9.09 2.17 2.56
C LEU A 53 9.95 1.64 1.41
N ALA A 54 11.26 1.61 1.59
CA ALA A 54 12.22 1.17 0.61
C ALA A 54 13.01 -0.02 1.15
N ASP A 55 13.38 -0.91 0.24
CA ASP A 55 14.41 -1.92 0.50
C ASP A 55 14.02 -2.91 1.60
N LEU A 56 12.72 -3.15 1.76
CA LEU A 56 12.18 -3.95 2.86
C LEU A 56 12.24 -5.45 2.57
N PRO A 57 12.82 -6.29 3.45
CA PRO A 57 12.66 -7.73 3.34
C PRO A 57 11.18 -8.10 3.46
N THR A 58 10.66 -8.86 2.51
CA THR A 58 9.25 -9.25 2.47
C THR A 58 9.00 -10.59 3.16
N ILE A 59 7.83 -10.71 3.78
CA ILE A 59 7.17 -11.99 4.05
C ILE A 59 5.81 -11.95 3.36
N VAL A 60 5.53 -12.94 2.51
CA VAL A 60 4.23 -13.08 1.85
C VAL A 60 3.40 -14.09 2.62
N ILE A 61 2.25 -13.63 3.13
CA ILE A 61 1.25 -14.47 3.79
C ILE A 61 0.23 -14.90 2.73
N ASP A 62 0.19 -16.20 2.42
CA ASP A 62 -0.83 -16.75 1.53
C ASP A 62 -2.16 -16.89 2.26
N ALA A 63 -3.08 -15.97 1.96
CA ALA A 63 -4.45 -15.93 2.45
C ALA A 63 -5.47 -16.19 1.33
N SER A 64 -5.04 -16.73 0.17
CA SER A 64 -5.90 -16.99 -0.99
C SER A 64 -7.08 -17.95 -0.70
N ARG A 65 -7.00 -18.70 0.41
CA ARG A 65 -8.03 -19.65 0.88
C ARG A 65 -8.63 -19.30 2.24
N ALA A 66 -8.31 -18.13 2.82
CA ALA A 66 -8.77 -17.74 4.15
C ALA A 66 -10.23 -17.26 4.19
N GLY A 67 -10.88 -17.11 3.02
CA GLY A 67 -12.17 -16.42 2.91
C GLY A 67 -11.99 -14.90 2.97
N ARG A 68 -13.03 -14.18 3.42
CA ARG A 68 -12.96 -12.71 3.54
C ARG A 68 -12.17 -12.23 4.76
N ALA A 69 -12.41 -12.84 5.91
CA ALA A 69 -11.82 -12.40 7.17
C ALA A 69 -10.49 -13.13 7.45
N ILE A 70 -9.37 -12.43 7.30
CA ILE A 70 -8.03 -13.00 7.49
C ILE A 70 -7.64 -12.82 8.96
N SER A 71 -7.56 -13.94 9.69
CA SER A 71 -7.17 -13.98 11.10
C SER A 71 -5.65 -13.99 11.30
N GLY A 72 -5.21 -13.77 12.54
CA GLY A 72 -3.80 -13.79 12.91
C GLY A 72 -3.12 -15.17 12.83
N ASP A 73 -3.88 -16.26 12.71
CA ASP A 73 -3.34 -17.62 12.75
C ASP A 73 -2.37 -17.90 11.59
N ALA A 74 -2.57 -17.26 10.44
CA ALA A 74 -1.73 -17.41 9.26
C ALA A 74 -0.27 -16.95 9.46
N PHE A 75 0.00 -16.12 10.48
CA PHE A 75 1.33 -15.54 10.73
C PHE A 75 1.72 -15.51 12.21
N ARG A 76 0.96 -16.18 13.08
CA ARG A 76 1.15 -16.14 14.54
C ARG A 76 2.54 -16.56 14.98
N THR A 77 3.12 -17.56 14.32
CA THR A 77 4.43 -18.14 14.66
C THR A 77 5.60 -17.45 13.96
N LEU A 78 5.34 -16.52 13.03
CA LEU A 78 6.38 -15.87 12.22
C LEU A 78 7.00 -14.68 12.97
N ASP A 79 8.28 -14.41 12.69
CA ASP A 79 8.95 -13.16 13.04
C ASP A 79 8.70 -12.13 11.93
N LEU A 80 7.97 -11.07 12.26
CA LEU A 80 7.56 -10.03 11.32
C LEU A 80 8.33 -8.71 11.53
N GLY A 81 9.17 -8.63 12.56
CA GLY A 81 9.80 -7.38 12.98
C GLY A 81 10.58 -6.73 11.85
N GLY A 82 10.32 -5.44 11.59
CA GLY A 82 11.05 -4.66 10.58
C GLY A 82 10.87 -5.11 9.12
N ARG A 83 9.94 -6.02 8.83
CA ARG A 83 9.71 -6.58 7.49
C ARG A 83 8.45 -5.98 6.84
N ALA A 84 8.35 -6.12 5.51
CA ALA A 84 7.11 -5.86 4.78
C ALA A 84 6.24 -7.13 4.77
N ILE A 85 5.06 -7.06 5.36
CA ILE A 85 4.14 -8.20 5.44
C ILE A 85 3.06 -8.03 4.38
N LEU A 86 3.08 -8.91 3.38
CA LEU A 86 2.24 -8.81 2.20
C LEU A 86 1.19 -9.93 2.21
N PHE A 87 -0.06 -9.56 2.37
CA PHE A 87 -1.19 -10.47 2.35
C PHE A 87 -1.63 -10.73 0.91
N ARG A 88 -1.33 -11.92 0.40
CA ARG A 88 -1.79 -12.41 -0.89
C ARG A 88 -3.14 -13.09 -0.72
N THR A 89 -4.16 -12.51 -1.30
CA THR A 89 -5.54 -13.04 -1.31
C THR A 89 -5.97 -13.42 -2.73
N ASP A 90 -5.14 -13.13 -3.74
CA ASP A 90 -5.44 -13.26 -5.18
C ASP A 90 -6.68 -12.44 -5.61
N PHE A 91 -7.12 -11.47 -4.80
CA PHE A 91 -8.32 -10.69 -5.08
C PHE A 91 -8.10 -9.65 -6.18
N SER A 92 -6.84 -9.27 -6.43
CA SER A 92 -6.46 -8.40 -7.54
C SER A 92 -6.85 -8.94 -8.93
N LYS A 93 -7.17 -10.23 -9.06
CA LYS A 93 -7.73 -10.81 -10.29
C LYS A 93 -9.07 -10.19 -10.70
N HIS A 94 -9.79 -9.56 -9.78
CA HIS A 94 -11.06 -8.89 -10.03
C HIS A 94 -10.91 -7.41 -10.43
N TRP A 95 -9.67 -6.88 -10.41
CA TRP A 95 -9.39 -5.47 -10.72
C TRP A 95 -10.07 -5.00 -12.01
N GLY A 96 -10.63 -3.78 -11.98
CA GLY A 96 -11.35 -3.20 -13.12
C GLY A 96 -12.75 -3.77 -13.36
N THR A 97 -13.24 -4.65 -12.49
CA THR A 97 -14.61 -5.19 -12.56
C THR A 97 -15.43 -4.79 -11.33
N PRO A 98 -16.78 -4.77 -11.40
CA PRO A 98 -17.62 -4.52 -10.24
C PRO A 98 -17.34 -5.45 -9.05
N ALA A 99 -16.93 -6.69 -9.31
CA ALA A 99 -16.63 -7.68 -8.27
C ALA A 99 -15.46 -7.26 -7.36
N TYR A 100 -14.59 -6.34 -7.80
CA TYR A 100 -13.50 -5.82 -6.97
C TYR A 100 -14.00 -4.97 -5.79
N PHE A 101 -15.22 -4.43 -5.88
CA PHE A 101 -15.77 -3.50 -4.89
C PHE A 101 -16.71 -4.18 -3.88
N THR A 102 -16.86 -5.50 -3.96
CA THR A 102 -17.80 -6.28 -3.15
C THR A 102 -17.13 -7.52 -2.60
N ASP A 103 -17.44 -7.87 -1.34
CA ASP A 103 -16.97 -9.11 -0.71
C ASP A 103 -15.45 -9.32 -0.75
N ASN A 104 -14.69 -8.21 -0.65
CA ASN A 104 -13.24 -8.23 -0.64
C ASN A 104 -12.70 -8.82 0.69
N PRO A 105 -11.55 -9.53 0.64
CA PRO A 105 -10.83 -9.92 1.84
C PRO A 105 -10.26 -8.73 2.61
N PHE A 106 -10.13 -8.88 3.92
CA PHE A 106 -9.64 -7.88 4.86
C PHE A 106 -8.99 -8.54 6.09
N LEU A 107 -8.26 -7.77 6.89
CA LEU A 107 -7.68 -8.23 8.16
C LEU A 107 -8.65 -8.04 9.32
N THR A 108 -8.81 -9.06 10.15
CA THR A 108 -9.61 -8.94 11.36
C THR A 108 -8.93 -8.05 12.41
N ALA A 109 -9.70 -7.55 13.38
CA ALA A 109 -9.18 -6.67 14.43
C ALA A 109 -8.07 -7.34 15.27
N ASP A 110 -8.19 -8.63 15.55
CA ASP A 110 -7.18 -9.45 16.26
C ASP A 110 -5.94 -9.70 15.40
N ALA A 111 -6.10 -9.86 14.07
CA ALA A 111 -4.97 -9.93 13.15
C ALA A 111 -4.17 -8.63 13.14
N ALA A 112 -4.86 -7.48 13.09
CA ALA A 112 -4.22 -6.16 13.15
C ALA A 112 -3.51 -5.93 14.50
N GLU A 113 -4.09 -6.36 15.61
CA GLU A 113 -3.45 -6.28 16.93
C GLU A 113 -2.21 -7.15 17.04
N LEU A 114 -2.26 -8.37 16.50
CA LEU A 114 -1.11 -9.25 16.43
C LEU A 114 0.01 -8.67 15.56
N LEU A 115 -0.32 -8.04 14.42
CA LEU A 115 0.66 -7.32 13.60
C LEU A 115 1.33 -6.21 14.41
N VAL A 116 0.57 -5.35 15.11
CA VAL A 116 1.15 -4.30 15.96
C VAL A 116 2.13 -4.87 16.97
N SER A 117 1.77 -5.96 17.66
CA SER A 117 2.67 -6.61 18.64
C SER A 117 3.96 -7.16 18.03
N LYS A 118 3.94 -7.51 16.74
CA LYS A 118 5.09 -8.07 16.01
C LYS A 118 5.92 -7.00 15.28
N GLN A 119 5.47 -5.74 15.30
CA GLN A 119 6.20 -4.56 14.81
C GLN A 119 6.77 -4.70 13.38
N PRO A 120 5.96 -5.04 12.37
CA PRO A 120 6.42 -4.96 10.99
C PRO A 120 6.79 -3.52 10.61
N ALA A 121 7.64 -3.38 9.61
CA ALA A 121 7.96 -2.08 9.05
C ALA A 121 6.79 -1.53 8.22
N PHE A 122 6.06 -2.43 7.54
CA PHE A 122 5.07 -2.12 6.52
C PHE A 122 4.08 -3.26 6.36
N VAL A 123 2.81 -2.96 6.05
CA VAL A 123 1.79 -3.98 5.76
C VAL A 123 1.13 -3.70 4.42
N GLY A 124 0.98 -4.71 3.58
CA GLY A 124 0.35 -4.59 2.27
C GLY A 124 -0.69 -5.68 2.00
N ILE A 125 -1.69 -5.38 1.17
CA ILE A 125 -2.74 -6.33 0.77
C ILE A 125 -3.12 -6.14 -0.70
N ASP A 126 -3.37 -7.23 -1.42
CA ASP A 126 -3.83 -7.23 -2.83
C ASP A 126 -5.37 -7.16 -2.98
N SER A 127 -6.03 -6.52 -2.02
CA SER A 127 -7.47 -6.35 -1.90
C SER A 127 -7.88 -4.87 -1.97
N LEU A 128 -9.19 -4.61 -2.00
CA LEU A 128 -9.78 -3.27 -2.06
C LEU A 128 -9.42 -2.41 -0.83
N ASN A 129 -9.44 -3.02 0.35
CA ASN A 129 -9.17 -2.34 1.61
C ASN A 129 -8.67 -3.37 2.63
N ILE A 130 -7.81 -2.94 3.55
CA ILE A 130 -7.27 -3.76 4.63
C ILE A 130 -8.31 -4.02 5.73
N ASP A 131 -9.36 -3.19 5.79
CA ASP A 131 -10.51 -3.34 6.67
C ASP A 131 -11.75 -3.89 5.94
N ASP A 132 -12.69 -4.43 6.71
CA ASP A 132 -14.04 -4.68 6.20
C ASP A 132 -14.69 -3.35 5.84
N THR A 133 -15.17 -3.24 4.60
CA THR A 133 -15.86 -2.03 4.15
C THR A 133 -17.22 -1.82 4.82
N GLY A 134 -17.80 -2.88 5.37
CA GLY A 134 -19.03 -2.83 6.18
C GLY A 134 -18.83 -2.42 7.63
N ASP A 135 -17.60 -2.48 8.17
CA ASP A 135 -17.30 -2.06 9.55
C ASP A 135 -16.88 -0.57 9.58
N PRO A 136 -17.70 0.33 10.15
CA PRO A 136 -17.36 1.75 10.21
C PRO A 136 -16.18 2.07 11.15
N SER A 137 -15.79 1.14 12.04
CA SER A 137 -14.71 1.37 13.00
C SER A 137 -13.31 1.27 12.39
N ARG A 138 -13.16 0.52 11.28
CA ARG A 138 -11.89 0.33 10.55
C ARG A 138 -10.71 -0.02 11.47
N PRO A 139 -10.79 -1.17 12.17
CA PRO A 139 -9.82 -1.52 13.20
C PRO A 139 -8.39 -1.72 12.67
N ALA A 140 -8.20 -2.22 11.45
CA ALA A 140 -6.88 -2.42 10.87
C ALA A 140 -6.17 -1.08 10.61
N HIS A 141 -6.81 -0.14 9.92
CA HIS A 141 -6.28 1.22 9.76
C HIS A 141 -5.98 1.86 11.12
N THR A 142 -6.93 1.78 12.05
CA THR A 142 -6.78 2.40 13.38
C THR A 142 -5.57 1.81 14.11
N LYS A 143 -5.46 0.48 14.22
CA LYS A 143 -4.37 -0.16 14.98
C LYS A 143 -3.00 0.03 14.30
N LEU A 144 -2.91 -0.24 12.99
CA LEU A 144 -1.65 -0.21 12.26
C LEU A 144 -1.09 1.23 12.15
N LEU A 145 -1.91 2.18 11.71
CA LEU A 145 -1.48 3.57 11.58
C LEU A 145 -1.22 4.21 12.95
N GLY A 146 -1.96 3.82 13.99
CA GLY A 146 -1.73 4.26 15.36
C GLY A 146 -0.40 3.76 15.93
N ALA A 147 0.08 2.61 15.45
CA ALA A 147 1.40 2.07 15.74
C ALA A 147 2.50 2.57 14.77
N SER A 148 2.19 3.56 13.92
CA SER A 148 3.11 4.09 12.90
C SER A 148 3.57 3.06 11.87
N ILE A 149 2.71 2.09 11.55
CA ILE A 149 2.94 1.08 10.51
C ILE A 149 2.20 1.53 9.23
N PRO A 150 2.92 1.96 8.16
CA PRO A 150 2.29 2.30 6.89
C PRO A 150 1.60 1.10 6.24
N ILE A 151 0.52 1.40 5.51
CA ILE A 151 -0.34 0.42 4.84
C ILE A 151 -0.25 0.62 3.32
N CYS A 152 -0.30 -0.45 2.54
CA CYS A 152 -0.44 -0.38 1.09
C CYS A 152 -1.56 -1.27 0.59
N GLU A 153 -2.53 -0.65 -0.06
CA GLU A 153 -3.73 -1.32 -0.56
C GLU A 153 -3.68 -1.45 -2.08
N HIS A 154 -4.58 -2.26 -2.64
CA HIS A 154 -4.65 -2.50 -4.08
C HIS A 154 -3.33 -3.02 -4.68
N MET A 155 -2.55 -3.78 -3.91
CA MET A 155 -1.38 -4.46 -4.47
C MET A 155 -1.81 -5.49 -5.51
N THR A 156 -0.86 -5.97 -6.31
CA THR A 156 -1.13 -7.01 -7.30
C THR A 156 0.11 -7.85 -7.54
N ASN A 157 -0.09 -8.98 -8.24
CA ASN A 157 0.97 -9.92 -8.61
C ASN A 157 1.77 -10.49 -7.42
N LEU A 158 1.21 -10.49 -6.21
CA LEU A 158 1.87 -11.04 -5.02
C LEU A 158 2.17 -12.54 -5.17
N LYS A 159 1.41 -13.27 -6.00
CA LYS A 159 1.67 -14.67 -6.37
C LYS A 159 3.04 -14.94 -7.02
N ALA A 160 3.68 -13.91 -7.58
CA ALA A 160 4.98 -14.04 -8.23
C ALA A 160 6.15 -13.90 -7.25
N LEU A 161 5.88 -13.49 -6.01
CA LEU A 161 6.90 -13.34 -4.99
C LEU A 161 7.14 -14.67 -4.25
N PRO A 162 8.39 -14.97 -3.86
CA PRO A 162 8.65 -16.04 -2.91
C PRO A 162 8.01 -15.73 -1.56
N SER A 163 7.81 -16.76 -0.72
CA SER A 163 7.25 -16.59 0.63
C SER A 163 8.08 -15.65 1.51
N SER A 164 9.39 -15.55 1.26
CA SER A 164 10.30 -14.60 1.88
C SER A 164 11.51 -14.33 0.99
N GLY A 165 12.29 -13.29 1.30
CA GLY A 165 13.58 -13.00 0.65
C GLY A 165 13.52 -11.96 -0.47
N ALA A 166 12.34 -11.62 -0.97
CA ALA A 166 12.20 -10.47 -1.88
C ALA A 166 12.36 -9.13 -1.12
N ARG A 167 12.60 -8.06 -1.88
CA ARG A 167 12.91 -6.72 -1.38
C ARG A 167 11.90 -5.72 -1.92
N LEU A 168 10.97 -5.23 -1.09
CA LEU A 168 9.90 -4.32 -1.48
C LEU A 168 10.36 -2.86 -1.48
N HIS A 169 9.96 -2.13 -2.52
CA HIS A 169 10.01 -0.68 -2.60
C HIS A 169 8.62 -0.13 -2.93
N ALA A 170 8.10 0.73 -2.04
CA ALA A 170 6.77 1.34 -2.14
C ALA A 170 6.84 2.78 -1.60
N VAL A 171 7.74 3.60 -2.14
CA VAL A 171 7.96 4.97 -1.69
C VAL A 171 6.98 5.93 -2.39
N PRO A 172 6.09 6.64 -1.66
CA PRO A 172 5.25 7.69 -2.21
C PRO A 172 6.04 8.97 -2.45
N ILE A 173 5.46 9.93 -3.17
CA ILE A 173 6.04 11.27 -3.25
C ILE A 173 6.17 11.87 -1.84
N ALA A 174 7.18 12.71 -1.63
CA ALA A 174 7.35 13.44 -0.37
C ALA A 174 6.31 14.57 -0.24
N TRP A 175 5.06 14.22 0.09
CA TRP A 175 3.96 15.16 0.22
C TRP A 175 3.78 15.61 1.68
N VAL A 176 4.20 16.84 1.97
CA VAL A 176 3.95 17.51 3.26
C VAL A 176 2.44 17.69 3.46
N GLY A 177 1.93 17.19 4.59
CA GLY A 177 0.50 17.12 4.90
C GLY A 177 -0.26 16.01 4.17
N GLY A 178 0.39 15.26 3.27
CA GLY A 178 -0.23 14.17 2.53
C GLY A 178 -0.50 12.96 3.43
N GLY A 179 -1.75 12.49 3.44
CA GLY A 179 -2.14 11.26 4.14
C GLY A 179 -1.88 10.01 3.31
N THR A 180 -2.19 10.07 2.02
CA THR A 180 -2.20 8.93 1.09
C THR A 180 -1.77 9.38 -0.30
N PHE A 181 -1.03 8.56 -1.02
CA PHE A 181 -0.68 8.84 -2.42
C PHE A 181 -0.31 7.57 -3.18
N PRO A 182 -0.58 7.50 -4.51
CA PRO A 182 -0.22 6.33 -5.29
C PRO A 182 1.28 6.08 -5.34
N VAL A 183 1.64 4.80 -5.43
CA VAL A 183 3.01 4.32 -5.55
C VAL A 183 3.12 3.38 -6.75
N ARG A 184 4.30 3.37 -7.38
CA ARG A 184 4.69 2.26 -8.25
C ARG A 184 5.41 1.22 -7.39
N ALA A 185 4.66 0.44 -6.63
CA ALA A 185 5.25 -0.61 -5.80
C ALA A 185 5.91 -1.68 -6.67
N TYR A 186 7.13 -2.09 -6.31
CA TYR A 186 7.85 -3.19 -6.95
C TYR A 186 8.67 -3.96 -5.93
N ALA A 187 9.01 -5.20 -6.26
CA ALA A 187 9.90 -6.01 -5.45
C ALA A 187 11.04 -6.56 -6.30
N LEU A 188 12.25 -6.56 -5.75
CA LEU A 188 13.39 -7.31 -6.30
C LEU A 188 13.32 -8.74 -5.77
N VAL A 189 13.45 -9.70 -6.66
CA VAL A 189 13.50 -11.12 -6.32
C VAL A 189 14.88 -11.62 -6.75
N ASP A 190 15.64 -12.17 -5.81
CA ASP A 190 16.91 -12.81 -6.14
C ASP A 190 16.62 -14.04 -7.01
N GLY A 191 17.34 -14.16 -8.13
CA GLY A 191 17.18 -15.26 -9.10
C GLY A 191 17.74 -16.60 -8.63
#